data_AF-A0A1G6H9H1-F1
#
_entry.id   AF-A0A1G6H9H1-F1
#
_cell.length_a   1.000
_cell.length_b   1.000
_cell.length_c   1.000
_cell.angle_alpha   90.00
_cell.angle_beta   90.00
_cell.angle_gamma   90.00
#
_symmetry.space_group_name_H-M   'P 1'
#
loop_
_entity.id
_entity.type
_entity.pdbx_description
1 polymer ?
#
loop_
_entity_poly.entity_id
_entity_poly.type
_entity_poly.pdbx_seq_one_letter_code
_entity_poly.pdbx_strand_id
1 'polypeptide(L)'
;MNDALKISQLNSEIDSLTSVVSDATAQRGELLEIRQSLGRKKDDLESDNKWIHEPEIENEITRGTLSTTHDGVRNLIERTYKETPEQVQDMMNAITEERSRLQREINRNNTIIASKRNSITTLKTKQRIFR
;
A
#
# COMPACT_ATOMS: atom_id res chain seq x y z
N MET A 1 17.56 10.32 40.67
CA MET A 1 17.82 10.43 39.21
C MET A 1 17.33 11.80 38.77
N ASN A 2 18.15 12.62 38.12
CA ASN A 2 17.82 14.02 37.81
C ASN A 2 16.66 14.08 36.80
N ASP A 3 15.54 14.69 37.17
CA ASP A 3 14.35 14.86 36.31
C ASP A 3 14.70 15.45 34.94
N ALA A 4 15.75 16.28 34.84
CA ALA A 4 16.23 16.83 33.57
C ALA A 4 16.79 15.74 32.63
N LEU A 5 17.53 14.75 33.17
CA LEU A 5 18.02 13.62 32.38
C LEU A 5 16.86 12.76 31.88
N LYS A 6 15.83 12.56 32.71
CA LYS A 6 14.67 11.77 32.30
C LYS A 6 13.84 12.48 31.23
N ILE A 7 13.69 13.81 31.32
CA ILE A 7 13.04 14.62 30.28
C ILE A 7 13.82 14.53 28.96
N SER A 8 15.15 14.64 29.01
CA SER A 8 15.99 14.52 27.82
C SER A 8 15.86 13.14 27.15
N GLN A 9 15.88 12.07 27.94
CA GLN A 9 15.64 10.71 27.43
C GLN A 9 14.26 10.59 26.76
N LEU A 10 13.20 11.07 27.41
CA LEU A 10 11.85 11.00 26.87
C LEU A 10 11.70 11.80 25.57
N ASN A 11 12.37 12.95 25.45
CA ASN A 11 12.39 13.72 24.20
C ASN A 11 13.07 12.93 23.07
N SER A 12 14.24 12.35 23.31
CA SER A 12 14.93 11.53 22.29
C SER A 12 14.09 10.33 21.84
N GLU A 13 13.38 9.67 22.77
CA GLU A 13 12.45 8.60 22.44
C GLU A 13 11.24 9.10 21.62
N ILE A 14 10.73 10.31 21.90
CA ILE A 14 9.67 10.94 21.10
C ILE A 14 10.17 11.24 19.69
N ASP A 15 11.38 11.77 19.54
CA ASP A 15 11.94 12.12 18.24
C ASP A 15 12.10 10.87 17.37
N SER A 16 12.63 9.79 17.94
CA SER A 16 12.72 8.49 17.26
C SER A 16 11.35 7.96 16.83
N LEU A 17 10.36 7.95 17.73
CA LEU A 17 9.01 7.51 17.40
C LEU A 17 8.34 8.40 16.33
N THR A 18 8.62 9.70 16.35
CA THR A 18 8.09 10.65 15.37
C THR A 18 8.67 10.36 13.97
N SER A 19 9.96 10.02 13.88
CA SER A 19 10.57 9.56 12.62
C SER A 19 9.87 8.31 12.10
N VAL A 20 9.68 7.29 12.95
CA VAL A 20 9.00 6.04 12.57
C VAL A 20 7.57 6.31 12.09
N VAL A 21 6.83 7.21 12.75
CA VAL A 21 5.49 7.61 12.31
C VAL A 21 5.53 8.29 10.94
N SER A 22 6.51 9.15 10.69
CA SER A 22 6.70 9.83 9.40
C SER A 22 6.95 8.81 8.28
N ASP A 23 7.89 7.89 8.50
CA ASP A 23 8.26 6.87 7.52
C ASP A 23 7.09 5.94 7.21
N ALA A 24 6.38 5.45 8.23
CA ALA A 24 5.18 4.63 8.04
C ALA A 24 4.06 5.39 7.31
N THR A 25 3.94 6.70 7.52
CA THR A 25 2.97 7.55 6.82
C THR A 25 3.31 7.68 5.34
N ALA A 26 4.60 7.88 5.02
CA ALA A 26 5.09 7.93 3.65
C ALA A 26 4.87 6.61 2.91
N GLN A 27 5.30 5.48 3.48
CA GLN A 27 5.08 4.15 2.92
C GLN A 27 3.60 3.84 2.67
N ARG A 28 2.72 4.22 3.60
CA ARG A 28 1.27 4.06 3.43
C ARG A 28 0.72 4.91 2.28
N GLY A 29 1.34 6.06 1.99
CA GLY A 29 1.05 6.91 0.84
C GLY A 29 1.49 6.26 -0.47
N GLU A 30 2.73 5.81 -0.56
CA GLU A 30 3.28 5.10 -1.74
C GLU A 30 2.43 3.86 -2.09
N LEU A 31 2.04 3.08 -1.10
CA LEU A 31 1.15 1.93 -1.29
C LEU A 31 -0.22 2.31 -1.85
N LEU A 32 -0.75 3.51 -1.53
CA LEU A 32 -1.99 3.99 -2.14
C LEU A 32 -1.81 4.26 -3.64
N GLU A 33 -0.71 4.89 -4.03
CA GLU A 33 -0.40 5.21 -5.42
C GLU A 33 -0.21 3.95 -6.25
N ILE A 34 0.54 2.97 -5.72
CA ILE A 34 0.72 1.66 -6.35
C ILE A 34 -0.63 0.97 -6.55
N ARG A 35 -1.50 0.97 -5.53
CA ARG A 35 -2.84 0.37 -5.64
C ARG A 35 -3.68 1.04 -6.73
N GLN A 36 -3.62 2.36 -6.85
CA GLN A 36 -4.33 3.10 -7.90
C GLN A 36 -3.78 2.76 -9.28
N SER A 37 -2.45 2.64 -9.42
CA SER A 37 -1.83 2.22 -10.67
C SER A 37 -2.24 0.80 -11.07
N LEU A 38 -2.27 -0.14 -10.13
CA LEU A 38 -2.76 -1.50 -10.35
C LEU A 38 -4.23 -1.53 -10.76
N GLY A 39 -5.08 -0.69 -10.12
CA GLY A 39 -6.49 -0.55 -10.50
C GLY A 39 -6.65 -0.13 -11.96
N ARG A 40 -5.93 0.90 -12.40
CA ARG A 40 -5.95 1.34 -13.81
C ARG A 40 -5.51 0.22 -14.76
N LYS A 41 -4.41 -0.46 -14.44
CA LYS A 41 -3.91 -1.58 -15.26
C LYS A 41 -4.91 -2.74 -15.33
N LYS A 42 -5.66 -3.00 -14.25
CA LYS A 42 -6.71 -4.01 -14.23
C LYS A 42 -7.86 -3.61 -15.17
N ASP A 43 -8.30 -2.36 -15.10
CA ASP A 43 -9.34 -1.83 -15.97
C ASP A 43 -8.91 -1.87 -17.45
N ASP A 44 -7.65 -1.52 -17.74
CA ASP A 44 -7.05 -1.62 -19.08
C ASP A 44 -7.07 -3.08 -19.59
N LEU A 45 -6.66 -4.05 -18.75
CA LEU A 45 -6.69 -5.48 -19.10
C LEU A 45 -8.11 -6.00 -19.36
N GLU A 46 -9.09 -5.58 -18.55
CA GLU A 46 -10.50 -5.94 -18.75
C GLU A 46 -11.07 -5.34 -20.04
N SER A 47 -10.66 -4.11 -20.39
CA SER A 47 -11.00 -3.48 -21.66
C SER A 47 -10.36 -4.21 -22.84
N ASP A 48 -9.07 -4.54 -22.74
CA ASP A 48 -8.30 -5.22 -23.77
C ASP A 48 -8.79 -6.64 -24.06
N ASN A 49 -9.37 -7.31 -23.05
CA ASN A 49 -9.93 -8.64 -23.20
C ASN A 49 -11.02 -8.70 -24.31
N LYS A 50 -11.70 -7.59 -24.60
CA LYS A 50 -12.70 -7.52 -25.68
C LYS A 50 -12.07 -7.74 -27.06
N TRP A 51 -10.84 -7.27 -27.28
CA TRP A 51 -10.14 -7.39 -28.56
C TRP A 51 -9.58 -8.79 -28.82
N ILE A 52 -9.50 -9.65 -27.81
CA ILE A 52 -9.16 -11.07 -27.99
C ILE A 52 -10.27 -11.80 -28.74
N HIS A 53 -11.53 -11.43 -28.49
CA HIS A 53 -12.70 -12.04 -29.09
C HIS A 53 -13.14 -11.35 -30.39
N GLU A 54 -12.75 -10.09 -30.59
CA GLU A 54 -13.02 -9.30 -31.80
C GLU A 54 -11.71 -8.73 -32.37
N PRO A 55 -10.82 -9.56 -32.94
CA PRO A 55 -9.64 -9.04 -33.61
C PRO A 55 -10.07 -8.19 -34.81
N GLU A 56 -9.48 -7.00 -34.97
CA GLU A 56 -9.63 -6.17 -36.17
C GLU A 56 -9.06 -6.94 -37.38
N ILE A 57 -9.91 -7.72 -38.06
CA ILE A 57 -9.54 -8.43 -39.28
C ILE A 57 -10.16 -7.68 -40.45
N GLU A 58 -9.34 -6.91 -41.18
CA GLU A 58 -9.73 -6.20 -42.40
C GLU A 58 -10.09 -7.12 -43.58
N ASN A 59 -9.94 -8.45 -43.49
CA ASN A 59 -10.20 -9.36 -44.62
C ASN A 59 -10.84 -10.69 -44.19
N GLU A 60 -12.09 -10.91 -44.60
CA GLU A 60 -12.90 -12.13 -44.37
C GLU A 60 -12.26 -13.43 -44.89
N ILE A 61 -11.33 -13.34 -45.85
CA ILE A 61 -10.76 -14.49 -46.57
C ILE A 61 -9.80 -15.33 -45.70
N THR A 62 -9.18 -14.73 -44.68
CA THR A 62 -8.19 -15.40 -43.81
C THR A 62 -8.80 -16.14 -42.61
N ARG A 63 -10.11 -16.04 -42.40
CA ARG A 63 -10.82 -16.47 -41.19
C ARG A 63 -10.88 -18.01 -41.02
N GLY A 64 -10.84 -18.77 -42.12
CA GLY A 64 -10.99 -20.23 -42.10
C GLY A 64 -9.70 -21.03 -41.92
N THR A 65 -8.55 -20.51 -42.37
CA THR A 65 -7.28 -21.27 -42.45
C THR A 65 -6.32 -20.98 -41.29
N LEU A 66 -6.38 -19.78 -40.70
CA LEU A 66 -5.59 -19.41 -39.52
C LEU A 66 -6.21 -19.91 -38.19
N SER A 67 -7.49 -20.31 -38.19
CA SER A 67 -8.23 -20.59 -36.96
C SER A 67 -7.64 -21.75 -36.16
N THR A 68 -7.21 -22.85 -36.79
CA THR A 68 -6.72 -24.04 -36.07
C THR A 68 -5.25 -23.99 -35.67
N THR A 69 -4.44 -23.16 -36.35
CA THR A 69 -2.98 -23.09 -36.11
C THR A 69 -2.66 -22.26 -34.86
N HIS A 70 -3.56 -21.36 -34.45
CA HIS A 70 -3.36 -20.45 -33.34
C HIS A 70 -4.26 -20.73 -32.12
N ASP A 71 -5.08 -21.78 -32.14
CA ASP A 71 -5.99 -22.12 -31.03
C ASP A 71 -5.24 -22.34 -29.70
N GLY A 72 -4.06 -22.96 -29.73
CA GLY A 72 -3.23 -23.12 -28.52
C GLY A 72 -2.74 -21.78 -27.95
N VAL A 73 -2.42 -20.81 -28.80
CA VAL A 73 -1.99 -19.47 -28.41
C VAL A 73 -3.18 -18.65 -27.92
N ARG A 74 -4.34 -18.73 -28.59
CA ARG A 74 -5.57 -18.07 -28.17
C ARG A 74 -6.03 -18.58 -26.79
N ASN A 75 -6.06 -19.90 -26.58
CA ASN A 75 -6.43 -20.49 -25.29
C ASN A 75 -5.46 -20.06 -24.17
N LEU A 76 -4.16 -19.95 -24.47
CA LEU A 76 -3.16 -19.47 -23.52
C LEU A 76 -3.38 -17.98 -23.17
N ILE A 77 -3.67 -17.15 -24.18
CA ILE A 77 -3.97 -15.73 -24.01
C ILE A 77 -5.26 -15.56 -23.20
N GLU A 78 -6.34 -16.24 -23.55
CA GLU A 78 -7.61 -16.21 -22.83
C GLU A 78 -7.44 -16.63 -21.36
N ARG A 79 -6.67 -17.68 -21.11
CA ARG A 79 -6.35 -18.11 -19.74
C ARG A 79 -5.57 -17.03 -18.98
N THR A 80 -4.55 -16.46 -19.60
CA THR A 80 -3.73 -15.40 -18.99
C THR A 80 -4.57 -14.16 -18.70
N TYR A 81 -5.44 -13.75 -19.62
CA TYR A 81 -6.35 -12.61 -19.43
C TYR A 81 -7.44 -12.86 -18.40
N LYS A 82 -7.79 -14.13 -18.15
CA LYS A 82 -8.70 -14.51 -17.07
C LYS A 82 -8.01 -14.52 -15.69
N GLU A 83 -6.80 -15.06 -15.61
CA GLU A 83 -6.07 -15.23 -14.34
C GLU A 83 -5.38 -13.92 -13.87
N THR A 84 -4.96 -13.05 -14.80
CA THR A 84 -4.22 -11.82 -14.46
C THR A 84 -5.05 -10.81 -13.65
N PRO A 85 -6.32 -10.51 -13.98
CA PRO A 85 -7.15 -9.60 -13.18
C PRO A 85 -7.38 -10.08 -11.75
N GLU A 86 -7.50 -11.40 -11.55
CA GLU A 86 -7.61 -12.01 -10.22
C GLU A 86 -6.32 -11.81 -9.41
N GLN A 87 -5.16 -12.08 -10.02
CA GLN A 87 -3.86 -11.82 -9.39
C GLN A 87 -3.63 -10.34 -9.04
N VAL A 88 -4.05 -9.43 -9.93
CA VAL A 88 -3.98 -7.98 -9.67
C VAL A 88 -4.91 -7.60 -8.52
N GLN A 89 -6.10 -8.18 -8.45
CA GLN A 89 -7.02 -7.97 -7.33
C GLN A 89 -6.43 -8.44 -6.00
N ASP A 90 -5.78 -9.61 -5.98
CA ASP A 90 -5.12 -10.14 -4.78
C ASP A 90 -3.97 -9.24 -4.32
N MET A 91 -3.15 -8.74 -5.25
CA MET A 91 -2.13 -7.74 -4.93
C MET A 91 -2.74 -6.45 -4.35
N MET A 92 -3.84 -5.95 -4.91
CA MET A 92 -4.55 -4.78 -4.39
C MET A 92 -5.13 -5.01 -2.98
N ASN A 93 -5.59 -6.22 -2.69
CA ASN A 93 -6.09 -6.63 -1.38
C ASN A 93 -4.94 -6.67 -0.36
N ALA A 94 -3.82 -7.32 -0.69
CA ALA A 94 -2.63 -7.37 0.15
C ALA A 94 -2.10 -5.97 0.48
N ILE A 95 -2.06 -5.07 -0.51
CA ILE A 95 -1.70 -3.66 -0.30
C ILE A 95 -2.66 -2.97 0.68
N THR A 96 -3.96 -3.27 0.59
CA THR A 96 -4.98 -2.67 1.48
C THR A 96 -4.83 -3.17 2.93
N GLU A 97 -4.50 -4.45 3.11
CA GLU A 97 -4.19 -5.03 4.42
C GLU A 97 -2.94 -4.40 5.03
N GLU A 98 -1.88 -4.27 4.24
CA GLU A 98 -0.61 -3.71 4.69
C GLU A 98 -0.75 -2.22 5.07
N ARG A 99 -1.52 -1.45 4.31
CA ARG A 99 -1.86 -0.06 4.67
C ARG A 99 -2.65 0.01 5.97
N SER A 100 -3.54 -0.95 6.22
CA SER A 100 -4.29 -1.05 7.47
C SER A 100 -3.38 -1.41 8.65
N ARG A 101 -2.39 -2.28 8.43
CA ARG A 101 -1.33 -2.59 9.39
C ARG A 101 -0.53 -1.33 9.75
N LEU A 102 -0.01 -0.60 8.76
CA LEU A 102 0.72 0.65 8.96
C LEU A 102 -0.10 1.70 9.70
N GLN A 103 -1.39 1.84 9.39
CA GLN A 103 -2.27 2.77 10.11
C GLN A 103 -2.40 2.42 11.60
N ARG A 104 -2.49 1.14 11.95
CA ARG A 104 -2.52 0.69 13.36
C ARG A 104 -1.21 1.00 14.06
N GLU A 105 -0.08 0.83 13.37
CA GLU A 105 1.25 1.14 13.89
C GLU A 105 1.42 2.64 14.16
N ILE A 106 1.03 3.49 13.20
CA ILE A 106 1.01 4.96 13.36
C ILE A 106 0.18 5.35 14.58
N ASN A 107 -1.04 4.81 14.72
CA ASN A 107 -1.92 5.12 15.84
C ASN A 107 -1.28 4.72 17.17
N ARG A 108 -0.70 3.52 17.25
CA ARG A 108 -0.01 3.03 18.45
C ARG A 108 1.16 3.93 18.84
N ASN A 109 2.01 4.30 17.89
CA ASN A 109 3.17 5.15 18.15
C ASN A 109 2.74 6.56 18.59
N ASN A 110 1.68 7.12 17.99
CA ASN A 110 1.10 8.40 18.43
C ASN A 110 0.58 8.35 19.87
N THR A 111 -0.08 7.26 20.28
CA THR A 111 -0.50 7.08 21.68
C THR A 111 0.71 7.03 22.63
N ILE A 112 1.78 6.34 22.24
CA ILE A 112 3.01 6.27 23.04
C ILE A 112 3.66 7.66 23.16
N ILE A 113 3.76 8.40 22.05
CA ILE A 113 4.27 9.78 22.04
C ILE A 113 3.47 10.67 22.99
N ALA A 114 2.13 10.61 22.94
CA ALA A 114 1.26 11.39 23.82
C ALA A 114 1.51 11.06 25.30
N SER A 115 1.64 9.77 25.64
CA SER A 115 1.97 9.33 27.01
C SER A 115 3.33 9.85 27.50
N LYS A 116 4.35 9.82 26.64
CA LYS A 116 5.68 10.37 26.96
C LYS A 116 5.64 11.89 27.15
N ARG A 117 4.90 12.62 26.30
CA ARG A 117 4.67 14.07 26.44
C ARG A 117 3.99 14.41 27.77
N ASN A 118 2.98 13.63 28.17
CA ASN A 118 2.34 13.81 29.48
C ASN A 118 3.32 13.60 30.64
N SER A 119 4.17 12.57 30.54
CA SER A 119 5.21 12.30 31.55
C SER A 119 6.20 13.47 31.67
N ILE A 120 6.63 14.06 30.55
CA ILE A 120 7.47 15.26 30.54
C ILE A 120 6.77 16.43 31.24
N THR A 121 5.49 16.67 30.95
CA THR A 121 4.72 17.74 31.59
C THR A 121 4.68 17.55 33.11
N THR A 122 4.42 16.33 33.59
CA THR A 122 4.44 16.03 35.04
C THR A 122 5.81 16.28 35.66
N LEU A 123 6.90 15.84 35.03
CA LEU A 123 8.26 16.06 35.53
C LEU A 123 8.61 17.55 35.57
N LYS A 124 8.27 18.32 34.53
CA LYS A 124 8.46 19.77 34.51
C LYS A 124 7.68 20.49 35.61
N THR A 125 6.44 20.06 35.88
CA THR A 125 5.63 20.61 36.97
C THR A 125 6.25 20.32 38.34
N LYS A 126 6.71 19.09 38.58
CA LYS A 126 7.44 18.75 39.82
C LYS A 126 8.67 19.63 40.01
N GLN A 127 9.50 19.79 38.98
CA GLN A 127 10.68 20.66 39.02
C GLN A 127 10.35 22.12 39.35
N ARG A 128 9.15 22.62 39.04
CA ARG A 128 8.73 23.99 39.36
C ARG A 128 8.27 24.14 40.81
N ILE A 129 7.66 23.10 41.38
CA ILE A 129 7.12 23.13 42.75
C ILE A 129 8.25 22.96 43.78
N PHE A 130 9.28 22.18 43.46
CA PHE A 130 10.41 21.88 44.35
C PHE A 130 11.66 22.74 44.06
N ARG A 131 11.49 23.85 43.33
CA ARG A 131 12.49 24.91 43.15
C ARG A 131 12.20 26.05 44.10
#